data_AF-A0A1V2L354-F1
#
_entry.id   AF-A0A1V2L354-F1
#
_cell.length_a   1.000
_cell.length_b   1.000
_cell.length_c   1.000
_cell.angle_alpha   90.00
_cell.angle_beta   90.00
_cell.angle_gamma   90.00
#
_symmetry.space_group_name_H-M   'P 1'
#
loop_
_entity.id
_entity.type
_entity.pdbx_description
1 polymer ?
#
loop_
_entity_poly.entity_id
_entity_poly.type
_entity_poly.pdbx_seq_one_letter_code
_entity_poly.pdbx_strand_id
1 'polypeptide(L)'
;MSVAKTAYESLHRQLLINTKAAAKKQNAQDVKKRIALLSYQRINAIKDNQTEKVADINTKLADLKKQTEDPVVEVDSKLLEALKPTQETAHNVEHINDIANFLSYQRTYNELIERYNPGLSMTQEDKIRKTAHRVGFELPPDYAE
;
A
#
# COMPACT_ATOMS: atom_id res chain seq x y z
N MET A 1 -1.66 35.65 -1.67
CA MET A 1 -2.13 34.71 -0.62
C MET A 1 -1.16 34.79 0.56
N SER A 2 -1.62 34.61 1.81
CA SER A 2 -0.71 34.58 2.98
C SER A 2 0.28 33.42 2.85
N VAL A 3 1.54 33.64 3.23
CA VAL A 3 2.61 32.63 3.16
C VAL A 3 2.26 31.41 4.02
N ALA A 4 1.60 31.62 5.17
CA ALA A 4 1.12 30.56 6.04
C ALA A 4 0.06 29.68 5.33
N LYS A 5 -0.87 30.31 4.60
CA LYS A 5 -1.90 29.60 3.84
C LYS A 5 -1.29 28.71 2.75
N THR A 6 -0.31 29.23 2.00
CA THR A 6 0.36 28.45 0.95
C THR A 6 1.14 27.26 1.50
N ALA A 7 1.80 27.43 2.65
CA ALA A 7 2.52 26.35 3.33
C ALA A 7 1.54 25.24 3.78
N TYR A 8 0.40 25.62 4.37
CA TYR A 8 -0.64 24.67 4.79
C TYR A 8 -1.29 23.93 3.60
N GLU A 9 -1.58 24.62 2.50
CA GLU A 9 -2.07 23.99 1.27
C GLU A 9 -1.05 23.00 0.68
N SER A 10 0.25 23.30 0.79
CA SER A 10 1.31 22.37 0.40
C SER A 10 1.29 21.13 1.28
N LEU A 11 1.30 21.30 2.60
CA LEU A 11 1.26 20.20 3.58
C LEU A 11 0.02 19.32 3.38
N HIS A 12 -1.16 19.92 3.24
CA HIS A 12 -2.40 19.19 3.02
C HIS A 12 -2.36 18.34 1.75
N ARG A 13 -1.84 18.90 0.65
CA ARG A 13 -1.63 18.14 -0.60
C ARG A 13 -0.67 16.97 -0.40
N GLN A 14 0.45 17.17 0.31
CA GLN A 14 1.39 16.08 0.56
C GLN A 14 0.80 14.97 1.44
N LEU A 15 0.01 15.34 2.44
CA LEU A 15 -0.72 14.39 3.27
C LEU A 15 -1.72 13.58 2.43
N LEU A 16 -2.54 14.22 1.58
CA LEU A 16 -3.48 13.52 0.70
C LEU A 16 -2.80 12.48 -0.20
N ILE A 17 -1.66 12.83 -0.79
CA ILE A 17 -0.94 11.89 -1.66
C ILE A 17 -0.44 10.69 -0.86
N ASN A 18 0.14 10.93 0.32
CA ASN A 18 0.66 9.86 1.17
C ASN A 18 -0.44 8.97 1.75
N THR A 19 -1.57 9.54 2.18
CA THR A 19 -2.71 8.77 2.67
C THR A 19 -3.36 7.95 1.55
N LYS A 20 -3.48 8.50 0.33
CA LYS A 20 -3.93 7.74 -0.85
C LYS A 20 -3.03 6.55 -1.14
N ALA A 21 -1.71 6.74 -1.12
CA ALA A 21 -0.74 5.66 -1.34
C ALA A 21 -0.84 4.57 -0.25
N ALA A 22 -0.96 4.97 1.02
CA ALA A 22 -1.13 4.06 2.14
C ALA A 22 -2.43 3.25 2.04
N ALA A 23 -3.56 3.91 1.74
CA ALA A 23 -4.85 3.27 1.56
C ALA A 23 -4.84 2.26 0.40
N LYS A 24 -4.19 2.60 -0.72
CA LYS A 24 -4.04 1.68 -1.85
C LYS A 24 -3.29 0.41 -1.45
N LYS A 25 -2.20 0.56 -0.68
CA LYS A 25 -1.42 -0.57 -0.18
C LYS A 25 -2.25 -1.43 0.80
N GLN A 26 -3.00 -0.81 1.70
CA GLN A 26 -3.86 -1.52 2.64
C GLN A 26 -4.99 -2.28 1.94
N ASN A 27 -5.70 -1.64 1.02
CA ASN A 27 -6.76 -2.27 0.23
C ASN A 27 -6.22 -3.47 -0.55
N ALA A 28 -5.03 -3.36 -1.16
CA ALA A 28 -4.42 -4.49 -1.86
C ALA A 28 -4.14 -5.68 -0.93
N GLN A 29 -3.72 -5.44 0.32
CA GLN A 29 -3.53 -6.50 1.31
C GLN A 29 -4.86 -7.09 1.78
N ASP A 30 -5.88 -6.27 1.99
CA ASP A 30 -7.19 -6.73 2.42
C ASP A 30 -7.91 -7.54 1.33
N VAL A 31 -7.74 -7.16 0.05
CA VAL A 31 -8.20 -7.95 -1.10
C VAL A 31 -7.50 -9.32 -1.11
N LYS A 32 -6.18 -9.38 -0.91
CA LYS A 32 -5.45 -10.66 -0.82
C LYS A 32 -5.99 -11.55 0.29
N LYS A 33 -6.23 -11.00 1.49
CA LYS A 33 -6.81 -11.74 2.63
C LYS A 33 -8.21 -12.26 2.31
N ARG A 34 -9.07 -11.44 1.70
CA ARG A 34 -10.43 -11.83 1.29
C ARG A 34 -10.41 -12.94 0.25
N ILE A 35 -9.51 -12.86 -0.74
CA ILE A 35 -9.32 -13.91 -1.75
C ILE A 35 -8.89 -15.22 -1.08
N ALA A 36 -7.93 -15.18 -0.16
CA ALA A 36 -7.47 -16.38 0.56
C ALA A 36 -8.58 -17.00 1.42
N LEU A 37 -9.41 -16.18 2.07
CA LEU A 37 -10.55 -16.65 2.84
C LEU A 37 -11.61 -17.30 1.94
N LEU A 38 -11.95 -16.68 0.81
CA LEU A 38 -12.91 -17.25 -0.14
C LEU A 38 -12.39 -18.51 -0.81
N SER A 39 -11.09 -18.59 -1.13
CA SER A 39 -10.50 -19.80 -1.70
C SER A 39 -10.56 -20.97 -0.71
N TYR A 40 -10.29 -20.71 0.57
CA TYR A 40 -10.45 -21.69 1.64
C TYR A 40 -11.91 -22.15 1.78
N GLN A 41 -12.86 -21.22 1.82
CA GLN A 41 -14.30 -21.55 1.86
C GLN A 41 -14.74 -22.36 0.65
N ARG A 42 -14.20 -22.06 -0.54
CA ARG A 42 -14.47 -22.83 -1.76
C ARG A 42 -14.03 -24.28 -1.61
N ILE A 43 -12.82 -24.52 -1.08
CA ILE A 43 -12.29 -25.87 -0.88
C ILE A 43 -13.18 -26.66 0.09
N ASN A 44 -13.63 -26.03 1.18
CA ASN A 44 -14.53 -26.68 2.13
C ASN A 44 -15.90 -27.00 1.50
N ALA A 45 -16.48 -26.05 0.76
CA ALA A 45 -17.76 -26.28 0.07
C ALA A 45 -17.68 -27.40 -0.98
N ILE A 46 -16.54 -27.55 -1.67
CA ILE A 46 -16.29 -28.68 -2.59
C ILE A 46 -16.25 -30.00 -1.81
N LYS A 47 -15.55 -30.04 -0.67
CA LYS A 47 -15.51 -31.25 0.19
C LYS A 47 -16.89 -31.65 0.68
N ASP A 48 -17.74 -30.67 0.98
CA ASP A 48 -19.12 -30.89 1.45
C ASP A 48 -20.12 -31.11 0.30
N ASN A 49 -19.67 -31.22 -0.96
CA ASN A 49 -20.51 -31.36 -2.17
C ASN A 49 -21.58 -30.27 -2.34
N GLN A 50 -21.33 -29.05 -1.84
CA GLN A 50 -22.26 -27.92 -1.93
C GLN A 50 -22.05 -27.10 -3.20
N THR A 51 -22.64 -27.55 -4.32
CA THR A 51 -22.44 -26.97 -5.65
C THR A 51 -22.91 -25.51 -5.77
N GLU A 52 -24.05 -25.16 -5.18
CA GLU A 52 -24.61 -23.79 -5.22
C GLU A 52 -23.67 -22.78 -4.56
N LYS A 53 -23.16 -23.10 -3.36
CA LYS A 53 -22.22 -22.24 -2.64
C LYS A 53 -20.89 -22.07 -3.37
N VAL A 54 -20.42 -23.09 -4.10
CA VAL A 54 -19.21 -22.99 -4.93
C VAL A 54 -19.41 -21.99 -6.08
N ALA A 55 -20.59 -22.00 -6.73
CA ALA A 55 -20.92 -21.03 -7.76
C ALA A 55 -20.92 -19.60 -7.21
N ASP A 56 -21.54 -19.38 -6.05
CA ASP A 56 -21.56 -18.07 -5.37
C ASP A 56 -20.18 -17.57 -4.95
N ILE A 57 -19.30 -18.47 -4.51
CA ILE A 57 -17.93 -18.09 -4.14
C ILE A 57 -17.13 -17.73 -5.40
N ASN A 58 -17.34 -18.43 -6.51
CA ASN A 58 -16.66 -18.13 -7.77
C ASN A 58 -17.07 -16.76 -8.34
N THR A 59 -18.34 -16.36 -8.24
CA THR A 59 -18.78 -15.02 -8.63
C THR A 59 -18.14 -13.95 -7.75
N LYS A 60 -18.17 -14.12 -6.42
CA LYS A 60 -17.49 -13.22 -5.46
C LYS A 60 -15.99 -13.09 -5.72
N LEU A 61 -15.32 -14.20 -6.03
CA LEU A 61 -13.89 -14.19 -6.40
C LEU A 61 -13.64 -13.42 -7.70
N ALA A 62 -14.53 -13.52 -8.68
CA ALA A 62 -14.44 -12.77 -9.93
C ALA A 62 -14.64 -11.26 -9.69
N ASP A 63 -15.59 -10.89 -8.83
CA ASP A 63 -15.88 -9.49 -8.51
C ASP A 63 -14.75 -8.83 -7.71
N LEU A 64 -14.21 -9.53 -6.71
CA LEU A 64 -13.06 -9.06 -5.92
C LEU A 64 -11.80 -8.84 -6.78
N LYS A 65 -11.60 -9.67 -7.81
CA LYS A 65 -10.49 -9.48 -8.76
C LYS A 65 -10.68 -8.27 -9.67
N LYS A 66 -11.93 -7.86 -9.92
CA LYS A 66 -12.25 -6.68 -10.74
C LYS A 66 -12.17 -5.37 -9.95
N GLN A 67 -12.31 -5.40 -8.63
CA GLN A 67 -12.20 -4.22 -7.78
C GLN A 67 -10.77 -3.64 -7.81
N THR A 68 -10.53 -2.74 -8.76
CA THR A 68 -9.30 -1.93 -8.91
C THR A 68 -9.65 -0.45 -8.86
N GLU A 69 -10.54 -0.06 -7.96
CA GLU A 69 -10.88 1.35 -7.77
C GLU A 69 -9.83 2.04 -6.91
N ASP A 70 -9.44 3.24 -7.32
CA ASP A 70 -8.58 4.11 -6.52
C ASP A 70 -9.34 4.48 -5.23
N PRO A 71 -8.73 4.33 -4.04
CA PRO A 71 -9.40 4.69 -2.80
C PRO A 71 -9.66 6.20 -2.78
N VAL A 72 -10.90 6.58 -2.48
CA VAL A 72 -11.23 7.95 -2.06
C VAL A 72 -10.71 8.10 -0.64
N VAL A 73 -9.79 9.03 -0.44
CA VAL A 73 -9.15 9.26 0.86
C VAL A 73 -9.26 10.71 1.23
N GLU A 74 -9.67 10.94 2.48
CA GLU A 74 -9.66 12.24 3.12
C GLU A 74 -8.57 12.27 4.19
N VAL A 75 -7.97 13.44 4.41
CA VAL A 75 -7.05 13.62 5.54
C VAL A 75 -7.88 13.76 6.80
N ASP A 76 -7.46 13.07 7.87
CA ASP A 76 -8.11 13.17 9.17
C ASP A 76 -8.21 14.63 9.62
N SER A 77 -9.44 15.07 9.88
CA SER A 77 -9.76 16.44 10.29
C SER A 77 -9.09 16.80 11.61
N LYS A 78 -8.93 15.84 12.52
CA LYS A 78 -8.24 16.06 13.82
C LYS A 78 -6.76 16.33 13.63
N LEU A 79 -6.13 15.62 12.69
CA LEU A 79 -4.72 15.82 12.36
C LEU A 79 -4.51 17.20 11.74
N LEU A 80 -5.42 17.62 10.85
CA LEU A 80 -5.39 18.96 10.27
C LEU A 80 -5.60 20.05 11.32
N GLU A 81 -6.49 19.82 12.29
CA GLU A 81 -6.70 20.76 13.40
C GLU A 81 -5.46 20.86 14.30
N ALA A 82 -4.80 19.73 14.60
CA ALA A 82 -3.57 19.71 15.39
C ALA A 82 -2.38 20.39 14.69
N LEU A 83 -2.36 20.41 13.36
CA LEU A 83 -1.30 21.03 12.56
C LEU A 83 -1.55 22.52 12.25
N LYS A 84 -2.73 23.05 12.58
CA LYS A 84 -2.98 24.48 12.47
C LYS A 84 -2.14 25.22 13.51
N PRO A 85 -1.25 26.14 13.11
CA PRO A 85 -0.43 26.85 14.06
C PRO A 85 -1.31 27.73 14.94
N THR A 86 -1.14 27.65 16.26
CA THR A 86 -1.84 28.53 17.22
C THR A 86 -1.48 30.00 17.01
N GLN A 87 -0.30 30.27 16.44
CA GLN A 87 0.19 31.61 16.08
C GLN A 87 0.93 31.56 14.74
N GLU A 88 0.64 32.50 13.85
CA GLU A 88 1.35 32.67 12.56
C GLU A 88 2.72 33.35 12.78
N THR A 89 3.66 32.64 13.37
CA THR A 89 5.07 33.07 13.44
C THR A 89 5.84 32.55 12.22
N ALA A 90 6.88 33.26 11.81
CA ALA A 90 7.73 32.86 10.68
C ALA A 90 8.31 31.44 10.87
N HIS A 91 8.75 31.12 12.09
CA HIS A 91 9.24 29.80 12.48
C HIS A 91 8.20 28.69 12.29
N ASN A 92 6.94 28.94 12.65
CA ASN A 92 5.89 27.92 12.49
C ASN A 92 5.58 27.66 11.01
N VAL A 93 5.62 28.70 10.18
CA VAL A 93 5.43 28.57 8.72
C VAL A 93 6.58 27.76 8.10
N GLU A 94 7.82 28.00 8.52
CA GLU A 94 8.98 27.23 8.10
C GLU A 94 8.84 25.76 8.50
N HIS A 95 8.48 25.49 9.76
CA HIS A 95 8.26 24.13 10.26
C HIS A 95 7.21 23.35 9.45
N ILE A 96 6.11 24.00 9.05
CA ILE A 96 5.08 23.40 8.18
C ILE A 96 5.66 23.02 6.81
N ASN A 97 6.50 23.88 6.24
CA ASN A 97 7.17 23.60 4.97
C ASN A 97 8.16 22.43 5.11
N ASP A 98 8.90 22.35 6.21
CA ASP A 98 9.81 21.24 6.48
C ASP A 98 9.08 19.91 6.56
N ILE A 99 7.93 19.87 7.23
CA ILE A 99 7.07 18.67 7.27
C ILE A 99 6.59 18.31 5.86
N ALA A 100 6.10 19.28 5.08
CA ALA A 100 5.65 19.04 3.72
C ALA A 100 6.78 18.50 2.83
N ASN A 101 7.98 19.05 2.96
CA ASN A 101 9.18 18.59 2.25
C ASN A 101 9.57 17.18 2.66
N PHE A 102 9.62 16.88 3.96
CA PHE A 102 9.90 15.55 4.49
C PHE A 102 8.95 14.50 3.92
N LEU A 103 7.64 14.79 3.91
CA LEU A 103 6.62 13.91 3.34
C LEU A 103 6.82 13.63 1.84
N SER A 104 7.30 14.63 1.10
CA SER A 104 7.65 14.47 -0.31
C SER A 104 8.92 13.63 -0.49
N TYR A 105 9.97 13.94 0.29
CA TYR A 105 11.26 13.27 0.24
C TYR A 105 11.20 11.81 0.69
N GLN A 106 10.30 11.45 1.61
CA GLN A 106 10.08 10.06 1.99
C GLN A 106 9.66 9.20 0.79
N ARG A 107 8.86 9.75 -0.14
CA ARG A 107 8.46 9.03 -1.35
C ARG A 107 9.64 8.84 -2.31
N THR A 108 10.39 9.91 -2.58
CA THR A 108 11.56 9.82 -3.46
C THR A 108 12.63 8.90 -2.87
N TYR A 109 12.80 8.91 -1.54
CA TYR A 109 13.68 7.98 -0.85
C TYR A 109 13.25 6.53 -1.06
N ASN A 110 11.96 6.22 -0.91
CA ASN A 110 11.45 4.86 -1.15
C ASN A 110 11.68 4.43 -2.61
N GLU A 111 11.42 5.30 -3.58
CA GLU A 111 11.67 5.04 -5.01
C GLU A 111 13.16 4.74 -5.29
N LEU A 112 14.06 5.52 -4.68
CA LEU A 112 15.50 5.30 -4.80
C LEU A 112 15.92 3.96 -4.18
N ILE A 113 15.39 3.61 -3.01
CA ILE A 113 15.66 2.31 -2.39
C ILE A 113 15.24 1.16 -3.31
N GLU A 114 14.02 1.21 -3.86
CA GLU A 114 13.52 0.13 -4.73
C GLU A 114 14.38 -0.01 -6.00
N ARG A 115 14.89 1.11 -6.53
CA ARG A 115 15.73 1.12 -7.73
C ARG A 115 17.14 0.56 -7.49
N TYR A 116 17.78 0.97 -6.40
CA TYR A 116 19.17 0.61 -6.12
C TYR A 116 19.30 -0.66 -5.28
N ASN A 117 18.24 -1.07 -4.58
CA ASN A 117 18.17 -2.30 -3.81
C ASN A 117 16.91 -3.12 -4.14
N PRO A 118 16.80 -3.65 -5.38
CA PRO A 118 15.66 -4.46 -5.78
C PRO A 118 15.56 -5.79 -5.01
N GLY A 119 16.64 -6.20 -4.31
CA GLY A 119 16.65 -7.36 -3.43
C GLY A 119 15.99 -7.12 -2.08
N LEU A 120 15.65 -5.88 -1.71
CA LEU A 120 15.07 -5.57 -0.41
C LEU A 120 13.64 -6.12 -0.26
N SER A 121 12.82 -6.01 -1.31
CA SER A 121 11.42 -6.45 -1.31
C SER A 121 11.22 -7.91 -1.73
N MET A 122 12.29 -8.60 -2.14
CA MET A 122 12.22 -10.01 -2.55
C MET A 122 12.05 -10.93 -1.34
N THR A 123 11.17 -11.92 -1.49
CA THR A 123 11.05 -13.03 -0.53
C THR A 123 12.35 -13.83 -0.47
N GLN A 124 12.54 -14.57 0.62
CA GLN A 124 13.74 -15.37 0.78
C GLN A 124 13.84 -16.46 -0.30
N GLU A 125 12.73 -17.09 -0.67
CA GLU A 125 12.67 -18.05 -1.78
C GLU A 125 13.07 -17.42 -3.11
N ASP A 126 12.56 -16.23 -3.44
CA ASP A 126 12.89 -15.56 -4.69
C ASP A 126 14.39 -15.21 -4.75
N LYS A 127 15.00 -14.86 -3.61
CA LYS A 127 16.45 -14.63 -3.51
C LYS A 127 17.23 -15.91 -3.79
N ILE A 128 16.86 -17.01 -3.15
CA ILE A 128 17.48 -18.32 -3.35
C ILE A 128 17.36 -18.73 -4.82
N ARG A 129 16.17 -18.63 -5.41
CA ARG A 129 15.90 -18.96 -6.81
C ARG A 129 16.73 -18.12 -7.78
N LYS A 130 16.78 -16.79 -7.62
CA LYS A 130 17.60 -15.93 -8.49
C LYS A 130 19.11 -16.21 -8.32
N THR A 131 19.54 -16.52 -7.10
CA THR A 131 20.95 -16.85 -6.83
C THR A 131 21.35 -18.18 -7.47
N ALA A 132 20.47 -19.18 -7.40
CA ALA A 132 20.65 -20.45 -8.09
C ALA A 132 20.68 -20.30 -9.62
N HIS A 133 19.74 -19.53 -10.19
CA HIS A 133 19.77 -19.22 -11.62
C HIS A 133 21.05 -18.49 -12.04
N ARG A 134 21.61 -17.63 -11.18
CA ARG A 134 22.89 -16.95 -11.44
C ARG A 134 24.05 -17.92 -11.62
N VAL A 135 24.00 -19.09 -10.98
CA VAL A 135 25.01 -20.15 -11.10
C VAL A 135 24.59 -21.27 -12.05
N GLY A 136 23.50 -21.09 -12.80
CA GLY A 136 22.98 -22.11 -13.73
C GLY A 136 22.34 -23.32 -13.04
N PHE A 137 21.94 -23.17 -11.77
CA PHE A 137 21.26 -24.21 -10.99
C PHE A 137 19.76 -23.96 -10.93
N GLU A 138 18.94 -24.99 -11.17
CA GLU A 138 17.48 -24.92 -11.01
C GLU A 138 17.06 -25.56 -9.68
N LEU A 139 16.25 -24.85 -8.87
CA LEU A 139 15.73 -25.41 -7.63
C LEU A 139 14.57 -26.37 -7.91
N PRO A 140 14.49 -27.51 -7.18
CA PRO A 140 13.30 -28.35 -7.19
C PRO A 140 12.05 -27.62 -6.70
N PRO A 141 10.85 -27.98 -7.18
CA PRO A 141 9.60 -27.29 -6.86
C PRO A 141 9.23 -27.32 -5.37
N ASP A 142 9.69 -28.33 -4.63
CA ASP A 142 9.33 -28.55 -3.23
C ASP A 142 10.04 -27.58 -2.24
N TYR A 143 11.01 -26.79 -2.69
CA TYR A 143 11.66 -25.75 -1.87
C TYR A 143 10.95 -24.38 -1.94
N ALA A 144 9.75 -24.33 -2.52
CA ALA A 144 8.97 -23.11 -2.77
C ALA A 144 7.74 -22.95 -1.85
N GLU A 145 7.79 -23.52 -0.64
CA GLU A 145 6.79 -23.30 0.43
C GLU A 145 7.23 -22.26 1.46
#